data_AF-A0A5D8QES4-F1
#
_entry.id   AF-A0A5D8QES4-F1
#
_cell.length_a   1.000
_cell.length_b   1.000
_cell.length_c   1.000
_cell.angle_alpha   90.00
_cell.angle_beta   90.00
_cell.angle_gamma   90.00
#
_symmetry.space_group_name_H-M   'P 1'
#
loop_
_entity.id
_entity.type
_entity.pdbx_description
1 polymer ?
#
loop_
_entity_poly.entity_id
_entity_poly.type
_entity_poly.pdbx_seq_one_letter_code
_entity_poly.pdbx_strand_id
1 'polypeptide(L)'
;MRIIYIEWGKLIKVCIVFVLVGVSLIYYNGLYTGIISVFAPQREIPIYCVDTPQKKVAITFDASWGAENTAKILDILDHYNAKATFFLVGIWVDDHPDMVKEIARRKHEIGNHSTSHPHMNSLSESEIEKELTITTEKIKALTGKDVKIFRPPFGEYNNRVVLTAKRLGYYVIQWDVDSLDWKGLSADAMADRILPKVKEGSIVLFHNDGEHTPEVLPTVLNELKERGYSFVTVSELIYKDNYYIDHRGMQHLQSNNLQ
;
A
#
# COMPACT_ATOMS: atom_id res chain seq x y z
N MET A 1 10.30 72.99 22.07
CA MET A 1 9.50 71.74 22.07
C MET A 1 8.37 71.92 21.08
N ARG A 2 8.37 71.24 19.92
CA ARG A 2 7.29 71.35 18.93
C ARG A 2 6.13 70.46 19.37
N ILE A 3 5.01 71.05 19.76
CA ILE A 3 3.78 70.34 20.10
C ILE A 3 3.00 70.17 18.79
N ILE A 4 2.79 68.91 18.36
CA ILE A 4 2.04 68.59 17.15
C ILE A 4 0.60 68.28 17.57
N TYR A 5 -0.35 69.14 17.20
CA TYR A 5 -1.78 68.88 17.37
C TYR A 5 -2.29 68.04 16.20
N ILE A 6 -2.79 66.84 16.49
CA ILE A 6 -3.47 66.00 15.50
C ILE A 6 -4.97 66.06 15.80
N GLU A 7 -5.76 66.54 14.84
CA GLU A 7 -7.22 66.55 14.96
C GLU A 7 -7.74 65.12 15.06
N TRP A 8 -8.60 64.87 16.04
CA TRP A 8 -9.15 63.54 16.33
C TRP A 8 -9.79 62.86 15.09
N GLY A 9 -10.44 63.63 14.22
CA GLY A 9 -11.01 63.13 12.96
C GLY A 9 -9.97 62.65 11.93
N LYS A 10 -8.74 63.19 11.95
CA LYS A 10 -7.63 62.71 11.11
C LYS A 10 -7.07 61.40 11.64
N LEU A 11 -7.00 61.25 12.96
CA LEU A 11 -6.56 60.01 13.62
C LEU A 11 -7.50 58.84 13.26
N ILE A 12 -8.82 59.05 13.33
CA ILE A 12 -9.82 58.03 12.97
C ILE A 12 -9.67 57.60 11.51
N LYS A 13 -9.49 58.54 10.57
CA LYS A 13 -9.30 58.22 9.16
C LYS A 13 -8.06 57.37 8.92
N VAL A 14 -6.96 57.69 9.61
CA VAL A 14 -5.72 56.91 9.53
C VAL A 14 -5.94 55.50 10.09
N CYS A 15 -6.63 55.34 11.22
CA CYS A 15 -6.99 54.03 11.77
C CYS A 15 -7.86 53.21 10.81
N ILE A 16 -8.86 53.81 10.16
CA ILE A 16 -9.71 53.13 9.17
C ILE A 16 -8.86 52.62 8.00
N VAL A 17 -7.93 53.42 7.49
CA VAL A 17 -7.01 52.99 6.42
C VAL A 17 -6.18 51.79 6.86
N PHE A 18 -5.59 51.82 8.06
CA PHE A 18 -4.83 50.68 8.58
C PHE A 18 -5.68 49.41 8.75
N VAL A 19 -6.95 49.54 9.18
CA VAL A 19 -7.88 48.41 9.26
C VAL A 19 -8.18 47.86 7.87
N LEU A 20 -8.46 48.71 6.89
CA LEU A 20 -8.73 48.27 5.51
C LEU A 20 -7.52 47.58 4.87
N VAL A 21 -6.32 48.10 5.09
CA VAL A 21 -5.07 47.44 4.65
C VAL A 21 -4.90 46.10 5.35
N GLY A 22 -5.14 46.02 6.66
CA GLY A 22 -5.08 44.77 7.42
C GLY A 22 -6.05 43.71 6.90
N VAL A 23 -7.32 44.08 6.67
CA VAL A 23 -8.35 43.19 6.10
C VAL A 23 -7.98 42.75 4.69
N SER A 24 -7.48 43.65 3.85
CA SER A 24 -7.04 43.33 2.48
C SER A 24 -5.85 42.36 2.48
N LEU A 25 -4.89 42.53 3.38
CA LEU A 25 -3.76 41.61 3.54
C LEU A 25 -4.20 40.23 4.03
N ILE A 26 -5.14 40.16 4.97
CA ILE A 26 -5.73 38.89 5.44
C ILE A 26 -6.42 38.17 4.27
N TYR A 27 -7.21 38.90 3.48
CA TYR A 27 -7.93 38.34 2.34
C TYR A 27 -6.97 37.87 1.24
N TYR A 28 -5.94 38.67 0.93
CA TYR A 28 -4.91 38.32 -0.03
C TYR A 28 -4.16 37.06 0.38
N ASN A 29 -3.70 36.97 1.64
CA ASN A 29 -3.01 35.78 2.15
C ASN A 29 -3.92 34.53 2.20
N GLY A 30 -5.20 34.69 2.54
CA GLY A 30 -6.20 33.61 2.50
C GLY A 30 -6.44 33.08 1.08
N LEU A 31 -6.56 33.98 0.10
CA LEU A 31 -6.65 33.58 -1.31
C LEU A 31 -5.36 32.94 -1.81
N TYR A 32 -4.18 33.48 -1.45
CA TYR A 32 -2.89 32.96 -1.87
C TYR A 32 -2.65 31.53 -1.37
N THR A 33 -2.98 31.27 -0.10
CA THR A 33 -2.89 29.92 0.49
C THR A 33 -3.87 28.94 -0.14
N GLY A 34 -5.10 29.37 -0.46
CA GLY A 34 -6.08 28.56 -1.18
C GLY A 34 -5.68 28.25 -2.63
N ILE A 35 -5.02 29.18 -3.32
CA ILE A 35 -4.50 28.97 -4.67
C ILE A 35 -3.38 27.91 -4.64
N ILE A 36 -2.41 28.04 -3.72
CA ILE A 36 -1.29 27.10 -3.60
C ILE A 36 -1.78 25.68 -3.26
N SER A 37 -2.81 25.53 -2.42
CA SER A 37 -3.35 24.21 -2.06
C SER A 37 -4.04 23.49 -3.23
N VAL A 38 -4.64 24.22 -4.16
CA VAL A 38 -5.23 23.65 -5.40
C VAL A 38 -4.15 23.20 -6.40
N PHE A 39 -2.98 23.84 -6.39
CA PHE A 39 -1.86 23.50 -7.28
C PHE A 39 -0.84 22.53 -6.66
N ALA A 40 -0.98 22.17 -5.38
CA ALA A 40 -0.13 21.16 -4.76
C ALA A 40 -0.39 19.80 -5.45
N PRO A 41 0.66 19.08 -5.89
CA PRO A 41 0.46 17.78 -6.52
C PRO A 41 -0.24 16.85 -5.54
N GLN A 42 -1.39 16.30 -5.95
CA GLN A 42 -2.10 15.34 -5.12
C GLN A 42 -1.20 14.15 -4.82
N ARG A 43 -1.12 13.77 -3.54
CA ARG A 43 -0.36 12.60 -3.12
C ARG A 43 -1.05 11.35 -3.67
N GLU A 44 -0.31 10.54 -4.40
CA GLU A 44 -0.78 9.25 -4.88
C GLU A 44 -0.65 8.23 -3.75
N ILE A 45 -1.74 7.53 -3.45
CA ILE A 45 -1.81 6.59 -2.33
C ILE A 45 -2.09 5.17 -2.89
N PRO A 46 -1.25 4.17 -2.54
CA PRO A 46 -1.49 2.76 -2.81
C PRO A 46 -2.73 2.20 -2.11
N ILE A 47 -3.09 0.97 -2.47
CA ILE A 47 -4.17 0.22 -1.80
C ILE A 47 -3.61 -0.46 -0.54
N TYR A 48 -4.06 -0.03 0.63
CA TYR A 48 -3.72 -0.63 1.92
C TYR A 48 -4.74 -1.68 2.36
N CYS A 49 -6.01 -1.44 2.08
CA CYS A 49 -7.14 -2.33 2.35
C CYS A 49 -8.33 -1.97 1.44
N VAL A 50 -9.40 -2.75 1.50
CA VAL A 50 -10.59 -2.58 0.66
C VAL A 50 -11.84 -2.40 1.52
N ASP A 51 -12.62 -1.35 1.25
CA ASP A 51 -13.94 -1.17 1.83
C ASP A 51 -14.92 -2.14 1.16
N THR A 52 -15.23 -3.22 1.86
CA THR A 52 -16.16 -4.25 1.40
C THR A 52 -16.93 -4.83 2.58
N PRO A 53 -18.24 -5.11 2.44
CA PRO A 53 -19.00 -5.79 3.50
C PRO A 53 -18.72 -7.30 3.53
N GLN A 54 -17.95 -7.83 2.59
CA GLN A 54 -17.65 -9.26 2.50
C GLN A 54 -16.53 -9.60 3.48
N LYS A 55 -16.71 -10.66 4.28
CA LYS A 55 -15.66 -11.25 5.12
C LYS A 55 -14.58 -11.93 4.28
N LYS A 56 -13.80 -11.12 3.59
CA LYS A 56 -12.64 -11.51 2.80
C LYS A 56 -11.40 -10.89 3.41
N VAL A 57 -10.30 -11.63 3.36
CA VAL A 57 -8.98 -11.17 3.80
C VAL A 57 -7.93 -11.70 2.83
N ALA A 58 -6.96 -10.86 2.49
CA ALA A 58 -5.81 -11.27 1.69
C ALA A 58 -4.61 -11.53 2.60
N ILE A 59 -4.14 -12.77 2.62
CA ILE A 59 -2.87 -13.15 3.25
C ILE A 59 -1.76 -12.98 2.22
N THR A 60 -0.74 -12.19 2.55
CA THR A 60 0.33 -11.84 1.62
C THR A 60 1.70 -12.12 2.21
N PHE A 61 2.63 -12.53 1.34
CA PHE A 61 4.01 -12.83 1.70
C PHE A 61 4.95 -12.04 0.80
N ASP A 62 5.85 -11.25 1.39
CA ASP A 62 6.97 -10.68 0.65
C ASP A 62 8.12 -11.69 0.67
N ALA A 63 8.62 -12.04 -0.52
CA ALA A 63 9.70 -12.99 -0.71
C ALA A 63 10.91 -12.30 -1.33
N SER A 64 11.80 -11.86 -0.44
CA SER A 64 13.01 -11.13 -0.79
C SER A 64 14.26 -12.00 -0.69
N TRP A 65 14.34 -12.84 0.34
CA TRP A 65 15.50 -13.67 0.65
C TRP A 65 15.04 -15.01 1.19
N GLY A 66 15.82 -16.07 0.98
CA GLY A 66 15.57 -17.40 1.55
C GLY A 66 14.29 -18.08 1.05
N ALA A 67 14.26 -19.41 1.06
CA ALA A 67 13.07 -20.17 0.65
C ALA A 67 12.69 -21.30 1.62
N GLU A 68 13.42 -21.43 2.73
CA GLU A 68 13.37 -22.58 3.65
C GLU A 68 11.95 -22.86 4.16
N ASN A 69 11.23 -21.79 4.50
CA ASN A 69 9.87 -21.86 5.03
C ASN A 69 8.77 -21.89 3.95
N THR A 70 9.12 -21.60 2.68
CA THR A 70 8.12 -21.41 1.61
C THR A 70 7.30 -22.66 1.35
N ALA A 71 7.94 -23.84 1.29
CA ALA A 71 7.22 -25.11 1.09
C ALA A 71 6.24 -25.41 2.23
N LYS A 72 6.68 -25.19 3.48
CA LYS A 72 5.85 -25.39 4.67
C LYS A 72 4.66 -24.42 4.71
N ILE A 73 4.88 -23.16 4.33
CA ILE A 73 3.81 -22.15 4.20
C ILE A 73 2.77 -22.62 3.17
N LEU A 74 3.21 -23.09 2.00
CA LEU A 74 2.29 -23.59 0.96
C LEU A 74 1.49 -24.80 1.43
N ASP A 75 2.12 -25.74 2.14
CA ASP A 75 1.42 -26.91 2.70
C ASP A 75 0.36 -26.51 3.74
N ILE A 76 0.66 -25.53 4.59
CA ILE A 76 -0.31 -24.96 5.54
C ILE A 76 -1.48 -24.31 4.78
N LEU A 77 -1.19 -23.47 3.78
CA LEU A 77 -2.24 -22.81 3.00
C LEU A 77 -3.15 -23.84 2.31
N ASP A 78 -2.60 -24.91 1.75
CA ASP A 78 -3.39 -26.00 1.17
C ASP A 78 -4.26 -26.72 2.21
N HIS A 79 -3.73 -26.99 3.42
CA HIS A 79 -4.50 -27.59 4.52
C HIS A 79 -5.74 -26.76 4.88
N TYR A 80 -5.61 -25.43 4.91
CA TYR A 80 -6.72 -24.52 5.20
C TYR A 80 -7.59 -24.20 3.97
N ASN A 81 -7.25 -24.72 2.79
CA ASN A 81 -7.82 -24.33 1.50
C ASN A 81 -7.80 -22.80 1.29
N ALA A 82 -6.70 -22.17 1.71
CA ALA A 82 -6.49 -20.74 1.64
C ALA A 82 -5.68 -20.37 0.39
N LYS A 83 -6.11 -19.33 -0.33
CA LYS A 83 -5.28 -18.69 -1.36
C LYS A 83 -4.66 -17.42 -0.82
N ALA A 84 -3.47 -17.14 -1.32
CA ALA A 84 -2.56 -16.13 -0.82
C ALA A 84 -1.85 -15.46 -1.99
N THR A 85 -1.16 -14.36 -1.71
CA THR A 85 -0.41 -13.59 -2.69
C THR A 85 1.05 -13.51 -2.28
N PHE A 86 1.98 -13.88 -3.17
CA PHE A 86 3.41 -13.80 -2.94
C PHE A 86 4.02 -12.70 -3.79
N PHE A 87 4.56 -11.65 -3.17
CA PHE A 87 5.29 -10.59 -3.86
C PHE A 87 6.77 -10.99 -3.94
N LEU A 88 7.26 -11.25 -5.15
CA LEU A 88 8.59 -11.83 -5.36
C LEU A 88 9.59 -10.79 -5.85
N VAL A 89 10.77 -10.78 -5.23
CA VAL A 89 11.93 -10.02 -5.71
C VAL A 89 12.57 -10.74 -6.89
N GLY A 90 13.01 -10.00 -7.91
CA GLY A 90 13.58 -10.59 -9.12
C GLY A 90 14.85 -11.41 -8.90
N ILE A 91 15.65 -11.10 -7.88
CA ILE A 91 16.80 -11.94 -7.44
C ILE A 91 16.31 -13.26 -6.85
N TRP A 92 15.30 -13.22 -5.96
CA TRP A 92 14.70 -14.42 -5.38
C TRP A 92 14.12 -15.36 -6.45
N VAL A 93 13.54 -14.79 -7.50
CA VAL A 93 13.03 -15.54 -8.66
C VAL A 93 14.15 -16.30 -9.40
N ASP A 94 15.35 -15.72 -9.50
CA ASP A 94 16.50 -16.37 -10.13
C ASP A 94 17.05 -17.51 -9.26
N ASP A 95 17.08 -17.31 -7.94
CA ASP A 95 17.64 -18.28 -6.98
C ASP A 95 16.68 -19.44 -6.71
N HIS A 96 15.37 -19.22 -6.82
CA HIS A 96 14.34 -20.20 -6.45
C HIS A 96 13.27 -20.43 -7.54
N PRO A 97 13.65 -20.69 -8.81
CA PRO A 97 12.69 -20.78 -9.92
C PRO A 97 11.68 -21.92 -9.76
N ASP A 98 12.04 -23.00 -9.07
CA ASP A 98 11.13 -24.11 -8.81
C ASP A 98 10.07 -23.75 -7.77
N MET A 99 10.38 -22.91 -6.78
CA MET A 99 9.39 -22.39 -5.83
C MET A 99 8.44 -21.41 -6.51
N VAL A 100 8.92 -20.57 -7.43
CA VAL A 100 8.05 -19.69 -8.24
C VAL A 100 7.02 -20.52 -9.02
N LYS A 101 7.46 -21.59 -9.68
CA LYS A 101 6.56 -22.52 -10.40
C LYS A 101 5.59 -23.20 -9.44
N GLU A 102 6.05 -23.62 -8.26
CA GLU A 102 5.22 -24.31 -7.28
C GLU A 102 4.11 -23.40 -6.72
N ILE A 103 4.44 -22.15 -6.35
CA ILE A 103 3.47 -21.12 -5.94
C ILE A 103 2.40 -20.96 -7.03
N ALA A 104 2.83 -20.82 -8.29
CA ALA A 104 1.91 -20.66 -9.43
C ALA A 104 1.05 -21.91 -9.68
N ARG A 105 1.63 -23.11 -9.56
CA ARG A 105 0.98 -24.42 -9.75
C ARG A 105 -0.10 -24.66 -8.70
N ARG A 106 0.17 -24.29 -7.44
CA ARG A 106 -0.79 -24.33 -6.33
C ARG A 106 -1.84 -23.21 -6.38
N LYS A 107 -1.84 -22.42 -7.47
CA LYS A 107 -2.83 -21.37 -7.77
C LYS A 107 -2.82 -20.21 -6.78
N HIS A 108 -1.70 -19.95 -6.11
CA HIS A 108 -1.51 -18.67 -5.43
C HIS A 108 -1.26 -17.57 -6.46
N GLU A 109 -1.53 -16.33 -6.06
CA GLU A 109 -1.19 -15.16 -6.87
C GLU A 109 0.29 -14.80 -6.67
N ILE A 110 0.91 -14.34 -7.74
CA ILE A 110 2.28 -13.82 -7.72
C ILE A 110 2.22 -12.33 -8.06
N GLY A 111 2.78 -11.52 -7.18
CA GLY A 111 2.99 -10.08 -7.33
C GLY A 111 4.46 -9.74 -7.56
N ASN A 112 4.71 -8.51 -8.00
CA ASN A 112 6.05 -7.98 -8.21
C ASN A 112 6.56 -7.28 -6.94
N HIS A 113 7.80 -7.53 -6.53
CA HIS A 113 8.44 -6.85 -5.39
C HIS A 113 9.77 -6.18 -5.78
N SER A 114 9.85 -5.60 -6.97
CA SER A 114 11.07 -5.09 -7.63
C SER A 114 12.07 -6.19 -8.04
N THR A 115 13.18 -5.81 -8.67
CA THR A 115 14.24 -6.75 -9.09
C THR A 115 15.29 -6.90 -8.00
N SER A 116 15.78 -5.78 -7.46
CA SER A 116 16.94 -5.74 -6.56
C SER A 116 16.61 -5.33 -5.13
N HIS A 117 15.31 -5.17 -4.79
CA HIS A 117 14.82 -4.69 -3.51
C HIS A 117 15.37 -3.30 -3.09
N PRO A 118 15.39 -2.27 -3.98
CA PRO A 118 15.93 -0.96 -3.66
C PRO A 118 14.91 -0.07 -2.93
N HIS A 119 15.38 1.06 -2.38
CA HIS A 119 14.52 2.16 -1.96
C HIS A 119 13.89 2.82 -3.20
N MET A 120 12.71 2.36 -3.61
CA MET A 120 12.07 2.76 -4.88
C MET A 120 11.82 4.28 -4.98
N ASN A 121 11.61 4.95 -3.84
CA ASN A 121 11.38 6.39 -3.77
C ASN A 121 12.60 7.24 -4.20
N SER A 122 13.83 6.71 -4.10
CA SER A 122 15.06 7.40 -4.50
C SER A 122 15.39 7.26 -5.99
N LEU A 123 14.74 6.33 -6.68
CA LEU A 123 14.99 6.01 -8.09
C LEU A 123 14.29 6.99 -9.04
N SER A 124 14.87 7.16 -10.24
CA SER A 124 14.22 7.79 -11.38
C SER A 124 13.11 6.92 -11.98
N GLU A 125 12.26 7.50 -12.83
CA GLU A 125 11.16 6.75 -13.49
C GLU A 125 11.69 5.58 -14.33
N SER A 126 12.77 5.77 -15.08
CA SER A 126 13.36 4.71 -15.92
C SER A 126 13.96 3.59 -15.09
N GLU A 127 14.54 3.90 -13.93
CA GLU A 127 15.03 2.90 -12.98
C GLU A 127 13.87 2.12 -12.35
N ILE A 128 12.79 2.79 -11.96
CA ILE A 128 11.58 2.13 -11.45
C ILE A 128 10.99 1.20 -12.51
N GLU A 129 10.86 1.66 -13.76
CA GLU A 129 10.35 0.86 -14.86
C GLU A 129 11.21 -0.38 -15.12
N LYS A 130 12.54 -0.23 -15.06
CA LYS A 130 13.48 -1.35 -15.19
C LYS A 130 13.30 -2.37 -14.07
N GLU A 131 13.22 -1.90 -12.82
CA GLU A 131 13.02 -2.76 -11.64
C GLU A 131 11.73 -3.58 -11.72
N LEU A 132 10.65 -3.00 -12.28
CA LEU A 132 9.36 -3.67 -12.44
C LEU A 132 9.33 -4.62 -13.65
N THR A 133 9.87 -4.19 -14.78
CA THR A 133 9.80 -4.94 -16.04
C THR A 133 10.62 -6.22 -15.96
N ILE A 134 11.86 -6.17 -15.47
CA ILE A 134 12.74 -7.34 -15.37
C ILE A 134 12.10 -8.45 -14.53
N THR A 135 11.63 -8.13 -13.33
CA THR A 135 10.97 -9.12 -12.46
C THR A 135 9.72 -9.72 -13.09
N THR A 136 8.94 -8.90 -13.81
CA THR A 136 7.71 -9.37 -14.46
C THR A 136 8.01 -10.31 -15.61
N GLU A 137 9.02 -10.01 -16.43
CA GLU A 137 9.46 -10.88 -17.52
C GLU A 137 9.97 -12.21 -17.00
N LYS A 138 10.76 -12.21 -15.91
CA LYS A 138 11.24 -13.43 -15.25
C LYS A 138 10.09 -14.31 -14.74
N ILE A 139 9.14 -13.72 -14.00
CA ILE A 139 7.98 -14.45 -13.49
C ILE A 139 7.14 -15.01 -14.64
N LYS A 140 6.91 -14.21 -15.69
CA LYS A 140 6.16 -14.63 -16.87
C LYS A 140 6.85 -15.76 -17.63
N ALA A 141 8.18 -15.73 -17.76
CA ALA A 141 8.95 -16.79 -18.40
C ALA A 141 8.82 -18.14 -17.66
N LEU A 142 8.74 -18.12 -16.32
CA LEU A 142 8.62 -19.34 -15.52
C LEU A 142 7.18 -19.87 -15.42
N THR A 143 6.19 -18.98 -15.42
CA THR A 143 4.81 -19.34 -15.05
C THR A 143 3.79 -19.17 -16.17
N GLY A 144 4.14 -18.43 -17.24
CA GLY A 144 3.23 -18.02 -18.30
C GLY A 144 2.17 -17.00 -17.86
N LYS A 145 2.19 -16.52 -16.61
CA LYS A 145 1.20 -15.60 -16.05
C LYS A 145 1.68 -14.15 -16.13
N ASP A 146 0.75 -13.24 -16.40
CA ASP A 146 1.00 -11.81 -16.26
C ASP A 146 0.94 -11.40 -14.78
N VAL A 147 1.78 -10.46 -14.39
CA VAL A 147 1.80 -9.86 -13.04
C VAL A 147 1.16 -8.48 -13.11
N LYS A 148 0.14 -8.25 -12.27
CA LYS A 148 -0.67 -7.01 -12.28
C LYS A 148 -0.64 -6.22 -10.98
N ILE A 149 0.03 -6.74 -9.97
CA ILE A 149 0.15 -6.09 -8.67
C ILE A 149 1.63 -5.93 -8.32
N PHE A 150 1.93 -4.81 -7.66
CA PHE A 150 3.28 -4.46 -7.23
C PHE A 150 3.23 -3.94 -5.79
N ARG A 151 4.14 -4.41 -4.96
CA ARG A 151 4.39 -3.86 -3.63
C ARG A 151 5.78 -3.25 -3.60
N PRO A 152 5.96 -1.97 -3.24
CA PRO A 152 7.28 -1.39 -3.09
C PRO A 152 8.04 -2.02 -1.91
N PRO A 153 9.33 -2.36 -2.07
CA PRO A 153 10.22 -2.71 -0.96
C PRO A 153 10.12 -1.73 0.20
N PHE A 154 10.20 -2.26 1.43
CA PHE A 154 10.12 -1.50 2.68
C PHE A 154 8.80 -0.72 2.90
N GLY A 155 7.82 -0.90 2.02
CA GLY A 155 6.62 -0.06 1.97
C GLY A 155 6.91 1.39 1.53
N GLU A 156 8.07 1.67 0.95
CA GLU A 156 8.51 3.01 0.61
C GLU A 156 8.06 3.45 -0.79
N TYR A 157 7.36 4.58 -0.88
CA TYR A 157 6.89 5.12 -2.15
C TYR A 157 6.76 6.65 -2.12
N ASN A 158 6.71 7.23 -3.30
CA ASN A 158 6.27 8.60 -3.57
C ASN A 158 5.39 8.60 -4.83
N ASN A 159 4.90 9.77 -5.25
CA ASN A 159 4.05 9.87 -6.44
C ASN A 159 4.70 9.28 -7.69
N ARG A 160 6.02 9.46 -7.86
CA ARG A 160 6.76 8.93 -9.00
C ARG A 160 6.68 7.41 -9.05
N VAL A 161 6.87 6.72 -7.93
CA VAL A 161 6.72 5.25 -7.84
C VAL A 161 5.31 4.83 -8.22
N VAL A 162 4.29 5.44 -7.61
CA VAL A 162 2.89 5.03 -7.83
C VAL A 162 2.44 5.30 -9.27
N LEU A 163 2.75 6.48 -9.82
CA LEU A 163 2.37 6.85 -11.19
C LEU A 163 3.09 6.00 -12.23
N THR A 164 4.39 5.71 -12.03
CA THR A 164 5.14 4.85 -12.94
C THR A 164 4.56 3.43 -12.94
N ALA A 165 4.30 2.86 -11.76
CA ALA A 165 3.69 1.53 -11.66
C ALA A 165 2.29 1.50 -12.29
N LYS A 166 1.43 2.50 -12.05
CA LYS A 166 0.12 2.62 -12.69
C LYS A 166 0.21 2.70 -14.22
N ARG A 167 1.16 3.49 -14.75
CA ARG A 167 1.41 3.63 -16.20
C ARG A 167 1.79 2.29 -16.84
N LEU A 168 2.53 1.45 -16.12
CA LEU A 168 2.90 0.10 -16.53
C LEU A 168 1.79 -0.94 -16.31
N GLY A 169 0.63 -0.52 -15.78
CA GLY A 169 -0.54 -1.37 -15.59
C GLY A 169 -0.56 -2.15 -14.28
N TYR A 170 0.20 -1.74 -13.27
CA TYR A 170 0.15 -2.32 -11.92
C TYR A 170 -0.86 -1.61 -11.02
N TYR A 171 -1.52 -2.39 -10.17
CA TYR A 171 -2.08 -1.89 -8.91
C TYR A 171 -0.98 -1.89 -7.85
N VAL A 172 -0.79 -0.77 -7.17
CA VAL A 172 0.22 -0.64 -6.11
C VAL A 172 -0.41 -1.00 -4.78
N ILE A 173 0.17 -1.99 -4.11
CA ILE A 173 -0.39 -2.64 -2.92
C ILE A 173 0.50 -2.42 -1.72
N GLN A 174 -0.12 -2.18 -0.56
CA GLN A 174 0.49 -2.09 0.76
C GLN A 174 -0.23 -3.09 1.70
N TRP A 175 -0.32 -2.78 2.99
CA TRP A 175 -1.01 -3.60 3.98
C TRP A 175 -1.53 -2.71 5.11
N ASP A 176 -2.68 -3.06 5.69
CA ASP A 176 -3.21 -2.43 6.90
C ASP A 176 -2.84 -3.21 8.18
N VAL A 177 -2.53 -4.51 8.05
CA VAL A 177 -2.14 -5.39 9.16
C VAL A 177 -0.75 -5.97 8.93
N ASP A 178 0.17 -5.66 9.85
CA ASP A 178 1.56 -6.11 9.81
C ASP A 178 1.83 -7.14 10.92
N SER A 179 2.27 -8.34 10.54
CA SER A 179 2.65 -9.43 11.46
C SER A 179 3.88 -9.10 12.29
N LEU A 180 4.82 -8.29 11.76
CA LEU A 180 6.17 -8.08 12.30
C LEU A 180 6.98 -9.38 12.50
N ASP A 181 6.73 -10.39 11.67
CA ASP A 181 7.45 -11.67 11.70
C ASP A 181 8.97 -11.55 11.52
N TRP A 182 9.42 -10.57 10.75
CA TRP A 182 10.84 -10.22 10.58
C TRP A 182 11.54 -9.72 11.87
N LYS A 183 10.80 -9.45 12.95
CA LYS A 183 11.38 -9.05 14.25
C LYS A 183 11.69 -10.20 15.20
N GLY A 184 11.46 -11.46 14.79
CA GLY A 184 11.66 -12.62 15.67
C GLY A 184 10.64 -12.70 16.81
N LEU A 185 9.40 -12.26 16.57
CA LEU A 185 8.31 -12.41 17.52
C LEU A 185 7.88 -13.88 17.61
N SER A 186 7.43 -14.32 18.78
CA SER A 186 6.82 -15.65 18.92
C SER A 186 5.50 -15.73 18.14
N ALA A 187 5.08 -16.95 17.79
CA ALA A 187 3.83 -17.19 17.08
C ALA A 187 2.61 -16.59 17.80
N ASP A 188 2.52 -16.75 19.12
CA ASP A 188 1.42 -16.19 19.93
C ASP A 188 1.41 -14.66 19.91
N ALA A 189 2.58 -14.02 20.05
CA ALA A 189 2.70 -12.56 20.02
C ALA A 189 2.30 -11.99 18.65
N MET A 190 2.61 -12.72 17.57
CA MET A 190 2.15 -12.37 16.23
C MET A 190 0.63 -12.55 16.11
N ALA A 191 0.05 -13.65 16.60
CA ALA A 191 -1.40 -13.87 16.56
C ALA A 191 -2.18 -12.77 17.31
N ASP A 192 -1.75 -12.44 18.54
CA ASP A 192 -2.34 -11.37 19.37
C ASP A 192 -2.26 -10.00 18.72
N ARG A 193 -1.25 -9.79 17.87
CA ARG A 193 -1.09 -8.55 17.12
C ARG A 193 -2.01 -8.49 15.89
N ILE A 194 -2.14 -9.59 15.17
CA ILE A 194 -2.83 -9.67 13.87
C ILE A 194 -4.33 -9.73 14.08
N LEU A 195 -4.81 -10.69 14.88
CA LEU A 195 -6.21 -11.06 14.97
C LEU A 195 -7.16 -9.94 15.41
N PRO A 196 -6.78 -9.02 16.33
CA PRO A 196 -7.65 -7.90 16.69
C PRO A 196 -7.72 -6.79 15.64
N LYS A 197 -6.78 -6.75 14.69
CA LYS A 197 -6.68 -5.68 13.69
C LYS A 197 -7.33 -6.03 12.37
N VAL A 198 -7.42 -7.32 12.04
CA VAL A 198 -8.05 -7.79 10.80
C VAL A 198 -9.52 -7.38 10.77
N LYS A 199 -9.92 -6.79 9.66
CA LYS A 199 -11.31 -6.44 9.30
C LYS A 199 -11.63 -6.99 7.91
N GLU A 200 -12.89 -6.88 7.52
CA GLU A 200 -13.31 -7.11 6.14
C GLU A 200 -12.44 -6.28 5.18
N GLY A 201 -11.85 -6.96 4.19
CA GLY A 201 -10.99 -6.34 3.20
C GLY A 201 -9.58 -5.97 3.66
N SER A 202 -9.13 -6.46 4.82
CA SER A 202 -7.74 -6.33 5.23
C SER A 202 -6.77 -7.09 4.32
N ILE A 203 -5.57 -6.54 4.19
CA ILE A 203 -4.40 -7.13 3.56
C ILE A 203 -3.34 -7.32 4.65
N VAL A 204 -3.00 -8.58 4.93
CA VAL A 204 -2.07 -8.95 6.00
C VAL A 204 -0.69 -9.22 5.42
N LEU A 205 0.33 -8.56 5.94
CA LEU A 205 1.74 -8.77 5.57
C LEU A 205 2.41 -9.83 6.45
N PHE A 206 3.05 -10.79 5.78
CA PHE A 206 4.07 -11.69 6.29
C PHE A 206 5.28 -11.68 5.34
N HIS A 207 6.36 -12.34 5.74
CA HIS A 207 7.53 -12.64 4.94
C HIS A 207 7.69 -14.16 4.85
N ASN A 208 8.16 -14.63 3.70
CA ASN A 208 8.33 -16.07 3.49
C ASN A 208 9.49 -16.67 4.30
N ASP A 209 10.43 -15.84 4.76
CA ASP A 209 11.61 -16.18 5.55
C ASP A 209 11.46 -15.85 7.04
N GLY A 210 10.31 -15.32 7.46
CA GLY A 210 10.02 -15.10 8.88
C GLY A 210 10.11 -16.40 9.67
N GLU A 211 10.95 -16.41 10.71
CA GLU A 211 11.34 -17.61 11.47
C GLU A 211 10.11 -18.39 11.97
N HIS A 212 9.19 -17.68 12.61
CA HIS A 212 7.98 -18.24 13.22
C HIS A 212 6.73 -18.08 12.34
N THR A 213 6.87 -17.62 11.09
CA THR A 213 5.73 -17.44 10.17
C THR A 213 4.94 -18.73 9.94
N PRO A 214 5.58 -19.89 9.68
CA PRO A 214 4.84 -21.15 9.56
C PRO A 214 4.10 -21.57 10.83
N GLU A 215 4.52 -21.11 12.01
CA GLU A 215 3.95 -21.50 13.30
C GLU A 215 2.72 -20.67 13.66
N VAL A 216 2.70 -19.38 13.30
CA VAL A 216 1.54 -18.51 13.54
C VAL A 216 0.40 -18.73 12.53
N LEU A 217 0.72 -19.15 11.30
CA LEU A 217 -0.28 -19.28 10.24
C LEU A 217 -1.47 -20.20 10.61
N PRO A 218 -1.29 -21.40 11.18
CA PRO A 218 -2.41 -22.24 11.59
C PRO A 218 -3.38 -21.55 12.55
N THR A 219 -2.86 -20.84 13.56
CA THR A 219 -3.66 -20.08 14.51
C THR A 219 -4.44 -18.98 13.83
N VAL A 220 -3.76 -18.15 13.01
CA VAL A 220 -4.41 -17.03 12.31
C VAL A 220 -5.47 -17.51 11.31
N LEU A 221 -5.14 -18.52 10.50
CA LEU A 221 -6.06 -19.06 9.50
C LEU A 221 -7.26 -19.75 10.15
N ASN A 222 -7.07 -20.50 11.23
CA ASN A 222 -8.17 -21.12 11.95
C ASN A 222 -9.13 -20.07 12.53
N GLU A 223 -8.59 -19.12 13.29
CA GLU A 223 -9.36 -18.06 13.94
C GLU A 223 -10.14 -17.19 12.94
N LEU A 224 -9.51 -16.79 11.83
CA LEU A 224 -10.20 -16.01 10.81
C LEU A 224 -11.28 -16.84 10.10
N LYS A 225 -11.04 -18.13 9.86
CA LYS A 225 -12.04 -19.03 9.29
C LYS A 225 -13.24 -19.20 10.22
N GLU A 226 -13.02 -19.37 11.53
CA GLU A 226 -14.08 -19.45 12.55
C GLU A 226 -14.90 -18.15 12.63
N ARG A 227 -14.25 -16.99 12.43
CA ARG A 227 -14.93 -15.68 12.32
C ARG A 227 -15.69 -15.50 11.00
N GLY A 228 -15.60 -16.46 10.08
CA GLY A 228 -16.31 -16.49 8.80
C GLY A 228 -15.57 -15.81 7.65
N TYR A 229 -14.25 -15.61 7.76
CA TYR A 229 -13.46 -15.06 6.66
C TYR A 229 -13.15 -16.11 5.59
N SER A 230 -13.18 -15.66 4.34
CA SER A 230 -12.61 -16.37 3.19
C SER A 230 -11.25 -15.78 2.84
N PHE A 231 -10.29 -16.65 2.51
CA PHE A 231 -8.95 -16.25 2.09
C PHE A 231 -8.90 -16.11 0.58
N VAL A 232 -8.66 -14.88 0.12
CA VAL A 232 -8.64 -14.52 -1.30
C VAL A 232 -7.29 -13.95 -1.68
N THR A 233 -6.95 -13.97 -2.96
CA THR A 233 -5.76 -13.25 -3.43
C THR A 233 -6.01 -11.74 -3.45
N VAL A 234 -4.96 -10.94 -3.55
CA VAL A 234 -5.11 -9.47 -3.59
C VAL A 234 -5.94 -9.05 -4.82
N SER A 235 -5.68 -9.62 -5.99
CA SER A 235 -6.47 -9.33 -7.21
C SER A 235 -7.94 -9.77 -7.14
N GLU A 236 -8.29 -10.69 -6.25
CA GLU A 236 -9.68 -11.08 -5.97
C GLU A 236 -10.34 -10.17 -4.94
N LEU A 237 -9.54 -9.50 -4.11
CA LEU A 237 -10.01 -8.59 -3.07
C LEU A 237 -10.25 -7.17 -3.61
N ILE A 238 -9.33 -6.65 -4.41
CA ILE A 238 -9.37 -5.25 -4.88
C ILE A 238 -10.41 -5.03 -5.98
N TYR A 239 -10.95 -3.81 -6.03
CA TYR A 239 -11.71 -3.32 -7.17
C TYR A 239 -10.76 -2.97 -8.33
N LYS A 240 -11.09 -3.40 -9.55
CA LYS A 240 -10.25 -3.16 -10.73
C LYS A 240 -10.68 -1.93 -11.53
N ASP A 241 -11.98 -1.60 -11.43
CA ASP A 241 -12.64 -0.52 -12.13
C ASP A 241 -13.55 0.26 -11.18
N ASN A 242 -13.88 1.51 -11.52
CA ASN A 242 -14.82 2.36 -10.78
C ASN A 242 -14.52 2.41 -9.28
N TYR A 243 -13.29 2.76 -8.90
CA TYR A 243 -12.90 2.89 -7.50
C TYR A 243 -12.13 4.18 -7.26
N TYR A 244 -12.10 4.61 -6.01
CA TYR A 244 -11.16 5.61 -5.53
C TYR A 244 -10.43 5.10 -4.29
N ILE A 245 -9.31 5.72 -3.95
CA ILE A 245 -8.53 5.40 -2.74
C ILE A 245 -8.60 6.63 -1.84
N ASP A 246 -9.01 6.45 -0.59
CA ASP A 246 -9.08 7.54 0.37
C ASP A 246 -7.70 7.94 0.93
N HIS A 247 -7.66 8.99 1.74
CA HIS A 247 -6.41 9.48 2.35
C HIS A 247 -5.73 8.49 3.30
N ARG A 248 -6.41 7.40 3.70
CA ARG A 248 -5.87 6.32 4.55
C ARG A 248 -5.37 5.14 3.72
N GLY A 249 -5.54 5.17 2.41
CA GLY A 249 -5.21 4.05 1.52
C GLY A 249 -6.30 3.00 1.42
N MET A 250 -7.51 3.25 1.93
CA MET A 250 -8.62 2.33 1.77
C MET A 250 -9.26 2.52 0.40
N GLN A 251 -9.43 1.41 -0.33
CA GLN A 251 -10.05 1.41 -1.64
C GLN A 251 -11.57 1.29 -1.51
N HIS A 252 -12.30 2.19 -2.15
CA HIS A 252 -13.76 2.22 -2.15
C HIS A 252 -14.32 2.02 -3.55
N LEU A 253 -15.42 1.26 -3.66
CA LEU A 253 -16.18 1.22 -4.91
C LEU A 253 -16.86 2.58 -5.13
N GLN A 254 -16.57 3.20 -6.26
CA GLN A 254 -17.21 4.43 -6.69
C GLN A 254 -18.56 4.07 -7.32
N SER A 255 -19.64 4.44 -6.63
CA SER A 255 -20.99 4.28 -7.18
C SER A 255 -21.17 5.27 -8.33
N ASN A 256 -21.52 4.80 -9.52
CA ASN A 256 -21.94 5.64 -10.63
C ASN A 256 -23.31 6.24 -10.30
N ASN A 257 -23.34 7.29 -9.48
CA ASN A 257 -24.50 8.18 -9.43
C ASN A 257 -24.44 9.06 -10.69
N LEU A 258 -24.84 8.48 -11.82
CA LEU A 258 -25.34 9.26 -12.95
C LEU A 258 -26.63 9.93 -12.45
N GLN A 259 -26.55 11.22 -12.13
CA GLN A 259 -27.72 12.10 -12.11
C GLN A 259 -28.15 12.42 -13.53
#